data_AF-A0A3N5VHW8-F1
#
_entry.id   AF-A0A3N5VHW8-F1
#
_cell.length_a   1.000
_cell.length_b   1.000
_cell.length_c   1.000
_cell.angle_alpha   90.00
_cell.angle_beta   90.00
_cell.angle_gamma   90.00
#
_symmetry.space_group_name_H-M   'P 1'
#
loop_
_entity.id
_entity.type
_entity.pdbx_description
1 polymer ?
#
loop_
_entity_poly.entity_id
_entity_poly.type
_entity_poly.pdbx_seq_one_letter_code
_entity_poly.pdbx_strand_id
1 'polypeptide(L)'
;MGYEPKQEVIHSVELFHDYLRDGRIKLKEKIKVPTTVQDPCNVIRSGGLAEKNRHLAEMLSEDFRPMKYQGNYNYCCGGGGGAMPMGGEMKKYRLASGKIKAEQIRETGAKLVLVPCHNCIDQIRDLAKEHKLDIKAVHFKEVISEHMVIPEHMIPKEEEEAEE
;
A
#
# COMPACT_ATOMS: atom_id res chain seq x y z
N MET A 1 0.00 24.15 -12.43
CA MET A 1 0.76 23.86 -13.67
C MET A 1 -0.11 23.92 -14.93
N GLY A 2 -1.30 24.55 -14.91
CA GLY A 2 -2.04 25.04 -16.09
C GLY A 2 -2.62 24.01 -17.07
N TYR A 3 -2.11 22.78 -17.09
CA TYR A 3 -2.59 21.71 -17.94
C TYR A 3 -3.73 20.95 -17.25
N GLU A 4 -4.87 20.88 -17.93
CA GLU A 4 -6.00 20.05 -17.55
C GLU A 4 -6.00 18.78 -18.41
N PRO A 5 -5.88 17.59 -17.81
CA PRO A 5 -5.88 16.35 -18.57
C PRO A 5 -7.25 16.16 -19.26
N LYS A 6 -7.23 15.73 -20.53
CA LYS A 6 -8.46 15.47 -21.31
C LYS A 6 -9.24 14.25 -20.81
N GLN A 7 -8.57 13.37 -20.07
CA GLN A 7 -9.14 12.17 -19.48
C GLN A 7 -9.16 12.33 -17.97
N GLU A 8 -10.19 11.77 -17.35
CA GLU A 8 -10.25 11.64 -15.91
C GLU A 8 -9.08 10.79 -15.41
N VAL A 9 -8.39 11.29 -14.39
CA VAL A 9 -7.28 10.59 -13.74
C VAL A 9 -7.75 10.17 -12.36
N ILE A 10 -7.96 8.88 -12.18
CA ILE A 10 -8.38 8.29 -10.91
C ILE A 10 -7.18 7.59 -10.28
N HIS A 11 -6.91 7.86 -9.01
CA HIS A 11 -5.86 7.15 -8.28
C HIS A 11 -6.31 5.74 -7.90
N SER A 12 -5.40 4.77 -7.94
CA SER A 12 -5.74 3.35 -7.69
C SER A 12 -6.39 3.10 -6.31
N VAL A 13 -5.98 3.82 -5.27
CA VAL A 13 -6.62 3.76 -3.94
C VAL A 13 -8.10 4.13 -4.00
N GLU A 14 -8.43 5.21 -4.71
CA GLU A 14 -9.80 5.64 -4.89
C GLU A 14 -10.61 4.62 -5.69
N LEU A 15 -10.03 4.14 -6.79
CA LEU A 15 -10.65 3.12 -7.64
C LEU A 15 -10.97 1.84 -6.85
N PHE A 16 -9.99 1.31 -6.11
CA PHE A 16 -10.19 0.09 -5.32
C PHE A 16 -11.18 0.28 -4.18
N HIS A 17 -11.10 1.42 -3.47
CA HIS A 17 -12.07 1.76 -2.44
C HIS A 17 -13.50 1.73 -2.99
N ASP A 18 -13.73 2.43 -4.11
CA ASP A 18 -15.06 2.54 -4.69
C ASP A 18 -15.54 1.19 -5.26
N TYR A 19 -14.65 0.37 -5.82
CA TYR A 19 -15.00 -0.98 -6.30
C TYR A 19 -15.41 -1.95 -5.19
N LEU A 20 -14.74 -1.90 -4.02
CA LEU A 20 -15.15 -2.71 -2.88
C LEU A 20 -16.45 -2.19 -2.26
N ARG A 21 -16.59 -0.87 -2.09
CA ARG A 21 -17.80 -0.23 -1.57
C ARG A 21 -19.03 -0.58 -2.40
N ASP A 22 -18.90 -0.51 -3.73
CA ASP A 22 -20.00 -0.72 -4.67
C ASP A 22 -20.25 -2.22 -4.96
N GLY A 23 -19.50 -3.13 -4.31
CA GLY A 23 -19.64 -4.58 -4.47
C GLY A 23 -19.21 -5.12 -5.85
N ARG A 24 -18.49 -4.31 -6.64
CA ARG A 24 -17.91 -4.70 -7.94
C ARG A 24 -16.76 -5.68 -7.75
N ILE A 25 -16.00 -5.51 -6.67
CA ILE A 25 -15.06 -6.52 -6.16
C ILE A 25 -15.66 -7.08 -4.87
N LYS A 26 -15.77 -8.40 -4.79
CA LYS A 26 -16.19 -9.13 -3.59
C LYS A 26 -15.00 -9.89 -3.04
N LEU A 27 -14.78 -9.82 -1.74
CA LEU A 27 -13.73 -10.58 -1.06
C LEU A 27 -14.27 -11.92 -0.60
N LYS A 28 -13.48 -12.99 -0.81
CA LYS A 28 -13.75 -14.33 -0.29
C LYS A 28 -13.46 -14.40 1.23
N GLU A 29 -12.42 -13.69 1.66
CA GLU A 29 -12.00 -13.55 3.06
C GLU A 29 -11.22 -12.25 3.23
N LYS A 30 -11.13 -11.75 4.46
CA LYS A 30 -10.30 -10.60 4.82
C LYS A 30 -8.92 -11.06 5.31
N ILE A 31 -7.98 -10.13 5.43
CA ILE A 31 -6.67 -10.36 6.04
C ILE A 31 -6.85 -10.60 7.54
N LYS A 32 -6.44 -11.79 7.99
CA LYS A 32 -6.54 -12.22 9.39
C LYS A 32 -5.37 -11.75 10.26
N VAL A 33 -4.22 -11.44 9.65
CA VAL A 33 -3.07 -10.94 10.40
C VAL A 33 -3.23 -9.45 10.72
N PRO A 34 -2.72 -8.98 11.87
CA PRO A 34 -2.74 -7.56 12.24
C PRO A 34 -2.16 -6.70 11.11
N THR A 35 -2.93 -5.72 10.65
CA THR A 35 -2.58 -4.92 9.47
C THR A 35 -2.55 -3.44 9.80
N THR A 36 -1.63 -2.71 9.19
CA THR A 36 -1.64 -1.23 9.18
C THR A 36 -1.49 -0.71 7.75
N VAL A 37 -1.64 0.59 7.56
CA VAL A 37 -1.53 1.24 6.25
C VAL A 37 -0.51 2.37 6.31
N GLN A 38 0.35 2.45 5.30
CA GLN A 38 1.19 3.62 5.09
C GLN A 38 0.38 4.68 4.36
N ASP A 39 0.38 5.91 4.90
CA ASP A 39 -0.13 7.12 4.24
C ASP A 39 0.98 7.82 3.45
N PRO A 40 1.10 7.64 2.12
CA PRO A 40 2.17 8.28 1.34
C PRO A 40 1.88 9.76 1.11
N CYS A 41 2.92 10.59 1.14
CA CYS A 41 2.80 12.03 1.02
C CYS A 41 2.04 12.48 -0.25
N ASN A 42 2.37 11.93 -1.42
CA ASN A 42 1.72 12.33 -2.68
C ASN A 42 0.25 11.88 -2.77
N VAL A 43 -0.08 10.71 -2.20
CA VAL A 43 -1.45 10.16 -2.25
C VAL A 43 -2.35 10.88 -1.26
N ILE A 44 -1.80 11.25 -0.10
CA ILE A 44 -2.58 11.79 1.01
C ILE A 44 -2.53 13.31 1.07
N ARG A 45 -1.34 13.92 1.14
CA ARG A 45 -1.19 15.38 1.32
C ARG A 45 -1.51 16.14 0.04
N SER A 46 -1.05 15.62 -1.10
CA SER A 46 -1.32 16.22 -2.40
C SER A 46 -2.60 15.68 -3.04
N GLY A 47 -2.92 14.40 -2.82
CA GLY A 47 -4.05 13.72 -3.43
C GLY A 47 -5.35 13.73 -2.62
N GLY A 48 -5.32 14.08 -1.33
CA GLY A 48 -6.53 14.16 -0.50
C GLY A 48 -7.17 12.82 -0.13
N LEU A 49 -6.52 11.68 -0.40
CA LEU A 49 -7.13 10.35 -0.27
C LEU A 49 -6.99 9.72 1.12
N ALA A 50 -6.82 10.53 2.17
CA ALA A 50 -6.58 10.04 3.54
C ALA A 50 -7.68 9.09 4.02
N GLU A 51 -8.94 9.46 3.82
CA GLU A 51 -10.09 8.67 4.26
C GLU A 51 -10.25 7.41 3.41
N LYS A 52 -10.26 7.54 2.08
CA LYS A 52 -10.37 6.38 1.17
C LYS A 52 -9.25 5.37 1.40
N ASN A 53 -8.02 5.81 1.67
CA ASN A 53 -6.89 4.93 1.97
C ASN A 53 -7.12 4.09 3.24
N ARG A 54 -7.62 4.72 4.30
CA ARG A 54 -7.90 4.04 5.58
C ARG A 54 -9.09 3.12 5.48
N HIS A 55 -10.21 3.58 4.92
CA HIS A 55 -11.39 2.75 4.73
C HIS A 55 -11.09 1.55 3.84
N LEU A 56 -10.28 1.71 2.79
CA LEU A 56 -9.85 0.57 1.97
C LEU A 56 -9.07 -0.47 2.79
N ALA A 57 -8.18 -0.02 3.68
CA ALA A 57 -7.45 -0.93 4.57
C ALA A 57 -8.38 -1.65 5.57
N GLU A 58 -9.37 -0.96 6.13
CA GLU A 58 -10.40 -1.52 7.02
C GLU A 58 -11.31 -2.52 6.31
N MET A 59 -11.67 -2.27 5.05
CA MET A 59 -12.45 -3.21 4.24
C MET A 59 -11.68 -4.52 4.01
N LEU A 60 -10.36 -4.45 3.86
CA LEU A 60 -9.50 -5.59 3.55
C LEU A 60 -9.03 -6.37 4.78
N SER A 61 -9.12 -5.82 5.99
CA SER A 61 -8.53 -6.41 7.20
C SER A 61 -9.57 -6.72 8.28
N GLU A 62 -9.36 -7.82 9.02
CA GLU A 62 -10.13 -8.13 10.23
C GLU A 62 -9.61 -7.41 11.48
N ASP A 63 -8.30 -7.17 11.54
CA ASP A 63 -7.61 -6.48 12.65
C ASP A 63 -6.76 -5.34 12.08
N PHE A 64 -7.43 -4.23 11.76
CA PHE A 64 -6.79 -3.02 11.30
C PHE A 64 -6.32 -2.16 12.47
N ARG A 65 -5.02 -1.88 12.50
CA ARG A 65 -4.32 -1.11 13.54
C ARG A 65 -3.69 0.12 12.91
N PRO A 66 -4.40 1.26 12.88
CA PRO A 66 -3.86 2.46 12.26
C PRO A 66 -2.69 3.03 13.07
N MET A 67 -1.76 3.70 12.39
CA MET A 67 -0.67 4.39 13.07
C MET A 67 -1.21 5.54 13.95
N LYS A 68 -0.48 5.91 15.01
CA LYS A 68 -0.86 7.03 15.89
C LYS A 68 -1.00 8.36 15.13
N TYR A 69 -0.02 8.67 14.28
CA TYR A 69 -0.08 9.81 13.37
C TYR A 69 -0.48 9.34 11.97
N GLN A 70 -1.49 9.99 11.40
CA GLN A 70 -2.11 9.61 10.12
C GLN A 70 -2.36 10.84 9.26
N GLY A 71 -2.75 10.61 8.01
CA GLY A 71 -3.13 11.68 7.10
C GLY A 71 -1.98 12.66 6.89
N ASN A 72 -2.29 13.94 7.02
CA ASN A 72 -1.31 15.03 6.89
C ASN A 72 -0.24 15.03 7.99
N TYR A 73 -0.51 14.41 9.13
CA TYR A 73 0.44 14.32 10.25
C TYR A 73 1.31 13.06 10.20
N ASN A 74 1.07 12.14 9.26
CA ASN A 74 1.89 10.95 9.11
C ASN A 74 3.34 11.31 8.76
N TYR A 75 4.31 10.56 9.31
CA TYR A 75 5.71 10.71 8.93
C TYR A 75 5.98 10.18 7.51
N CYS A 76 6.89 10.85 6.80
CA CYS A 76 7.38 10.38 5.51
C CYS A 76 8.13 9.05 5.66
N CYS A 77 8.10 8.19 4.63
CA CYS A 77 8.92 6.97 4.62
C CYS A 77 10.42 7.26 4.43
N GLY A 78 10.76 8.39 3.78
CA GLY A 78 12.13 8.77 3.41
C GLY A 78 12.57 8.36 2.00
N GLY A 79 11.74 7.65 1.23
CA GLY A 79 12.09 7.20 -0.13
C GLY A 79 11.75 8.19 -1.27
N GLY A 80 10.96 9.23 -0.99
CA GLY A 80 10.54 10.21 -2.01
C GLY A 80 11.64 11.16 -2.48
N GLY A 81 11.31 12.09 -3.38
CA GLY A 81 12.19 13.21 -3.76
C GLY A 81 13.51 12.82 -4.43
N GLY A 82 13.58 11.64 -5.05
CA GLY A 82 14.81 11.11 -5.64
C GLY A 82 15.71 10.35 -4.68
N ALA A 83 15.29 10.11 -3.43
CA ALA A 83 16.11 9.42 -2.44
C ALA A 83 16.26 7.91 -2.66
N MET A 84 15.25 7.24 -3.22
CA MET A 84 15.33 5.79 -3.51
C MET A 84 16.51 5.39 -4.39
N PRO A 85 16.75 6.02 -5.58
CA PRO A 85 17.86 5.63 -6.45
C PRO A 85 19.25 6.04 -5.93
N MET A 86 19.34 6.88 -4.89
CA MET A 86 20.62 7.28 -4.33
C MET A 86 21.21 6.16 -3.45
N GLY A 87 22.13 5.40 -4.04
CA GLY A 87 22.87 4.31 -3.39
C GLY A 87 24.03 4.79 -2.50
N GLY A 88 24.93 3.85 -2.17
CA GLY A 88 26.15 4.16 -1.42
C GLY A 88 25.88 4.76 -0.05
N GLU A 89 26.57 5.85 0.28
CA GLU A 89 26.44 6.55 1.56
C GLU A 89 25.04 7.14 1.77
N MET A 90 24.39 7.59 0.69
CA MET A 90 23.05 8.18 0.76
C MET A 90 22.00 7.19 1.25
N LYS A 91 22.17 5.89 0.95
CA LYS A 91 21.31 4.84 1.52
C LYS A 91 21.37 4.84 3.04
N LYS A 92 22.55 5.00 3.64
CA LYS A 92 22.70 5.01 5.12
C LYS A 92 21.92 6.16 5.74
N TYR A 93 22.03 7.37 5.19
CA TYR A 93 21.30 8.54 5.68
C TYR A 93 19.78 8.41 5.46
N ARG A 94 19.34 7.84 4.33
CA ARG A 94 17.93 7.53 4.06
C ARG A 94 17.35 6.55 5.08
N LEU A 95 18.09 5.50 5.43
CA LEU A 95 17.65 4.51 6.42
C LEU A 95 17.64 5.07 7.85
N ALA A 96 18.63 5.90 8.19
CA ALA A 96 18.71 6.57 9.49
C ALA A 96 17.54 7.55 9.69
N SER A 97 17.26 8.41 8.70
CA SER A 97 16.12 9.34 8.74
C SER A 97 14.77 8.61 8.77
N GLY A 98 14.66 7.46 8.11
CA GLY A 98 13.46 6.63 8.14
C GLY A 98 13.23 5.87 9.46
N LYS A 99 14.14 5.94 10.44
CA LYS A 99 13.98 5.27 11.75
C LYS A 99 12.66 5.64 12.43
N ILE A 100 12.27 6.92 12.39
CA ILE A 100 11.00 7.37 13.00
C ILE A 100 9.77 6.69 12.38
N LYS A 101 9.80 6.44 11.07
CA LYS A 101 8.76 5.67 10.38
C LYS A 101 8.77 4.20 10.81
N ALA A 102 9.96 3.62 10.96
CA ALA A 102 10.11 2.25 11.42
C ALA A 102 9.53 2.04 12.83
N GLU A 103 9.82 2.96 13.75
CA GLU A 103 9.20 2.96 15.10
C GLU A 103 7.69 3.13 15.03
N GLN A 104 7.20 4.05 14.21
CA GLN A 104 5.76 4.27 14.03
C GLN A 104 5.02 3.03 13.52
N ILE A 105 5.63 2.26 12.60
CA ILE A 105 5.07 0.96 12.17
C ILE A 105 5.12 -0.03 13.32
N ARG A 106 6.24 -0.14 14.04
CA ARG A 106 6.40 -1.07 15.17
C ARG A 106 5.37 -0.84 16.27
N GLU A 107 5.06 0.40 16.60
CA GLU A 107 4.06 0.79 17.60
C GLU A 107 2.66 0.22 17.32
N THR A 108 2.32 -0.03 16.05
CA THR A 108 1.02 -0.63 15.69
C THR A 108 0.92 -2.12 16.04
N GLY A 109 2.06 -2.80 16.19
CA GLY A 109 2.10 -4.26 16.30
C GLY A 109 1.58 -5.00 15.07
N ALA A 110 1.40 -4.33 13.93
CA ALA A 110 0.98 -4.96 12.68
C ALA A 110 2.06 -5.91 12.16
N LYS A 111 1.63 -6.96 11.44
CA LYS A 111 2.47 -7.90 10.70
C LYS A 111 2.42 -7.65 9.20
N LEU A 112 1.40 -6.96 8.72
CA LEU A 112 1.25 -6.57 7.33
C LEU A 112 1.08 -5.06 7.21
N VAL A 113 1.79 -4.44 6.26
CA VAL A 113 1.69 -3.01 5.96
C VAL A 113 1.18 -2.86 4.53
N LEU A 114 0.00 -2.28 4.37
CA LEU A 114 -0.58 -1.91 3.08
C LEU A 114 0.06 -0.61 2.60
N VAL A 115 0.63 -0.61 1.40
CA VAL A 115 1.41 0.51 0.86
C VAL A 115 0.95 0.87 -0.55
N PRO A 116 0.27 2.02 -0.77
CA PRO A 116 -0.22 2.38 -2.11
C PRO A 116 0.81 3.13 -2.99
N CYS A 117 2.06 3.27 -2.56
CA CYS A 117 3.10 4.02 -3.28
C CYS A 117 4.34 3.16 -3.52
N HIS A 118 4.83 3.15 -4.76
CA HIS A 118 6.01 2.38 -5.16
C HIS A 118 7.29 2.76 -4.38
N ASN A 119 7.60 4.05 -4.27
CA ASN A 119 8.77 4.48 -3.48
C ASN A 119 8.62 4.13 -1.99
N CYS A 120 7.39 4.11 -1.47
CA CYS A 120 7.17 3.76 -0.06
C CYS A 120 7.35 2.27 0.19
N ILE A 121 6.95 1.38 -0.72
CA ILE A 121 7.03 -0.06 -0.47
C ILE A 121 8.50 -0.50 -0.39
N ASP A 122 9.34 -0.02 -1.30
CA ASP A 122 10.75 -0.36 -1.32
C ASP A 122 11.46 0.22 -0.10
N GLN A 123 11.18 1.48 0.24
CA GLN A 123 11.69 2.11 1.45
C GLN A 123 11.28 1.36 2.72
N ILE A 124 10.01 0.97 2.86
CA ILE A 124 9.52 0.27 4.05
C ILE A 124 10.16 -1.12 4.16
N ARG A 125 10.36 -1.83 3.04
CA ARG A 125 11.08 -3.11 3.03
C ARG A 125 12.54 -2.94 3.44
N ASP A 126 13.19 -1.88 2.96
CA ASP A 126 14.55 -1.50 3.35
C ASP A 126 14.63 -1.19 4.86
N LEU A 127 13.68 -0.41 5.39
CA LEU A 127 13.57 -0.10 6.81
C LEU A 127 13.27 -1.33 7.67
N ALA A 128 12.45 -2.24 7.17
CA ALA A 128 12.12 -3.48 7.88
C ALA A 128 13.36 -4.34 8.08
N LYS A 129 14.22 -4.43 7.06
CA LYS A 129 15.51 -5.13 7.15
C LYS A 129 16.48 -4.41 8.10
N GLU A 130 16.67 -3.10 7.92
CA GLU A 130 17.62 -2.31 8.70
C GLU A 130 17.28 -2.30 10.20
N HIS A 131 16.01 -2.02 10.52
CA HIS A 131 15.54 -1.83 11.90
C HIS A 131 14.90 -3.10 12.49
N LYS A 132 15.01 -4.24 11.79
CA LYS A 132 14.50 -5.56 12.23
C LYS A 132 13.02 -5.56 12.59
N LEU A 133 12.18 -5.02 11.69
CA LEU A 133 10.73 -5.09 11.84
C LEU A 133 10.24 -6.43 11.32
N ASP A 134 9.43 -7.11 12.11
CA ASP A 134 8.73 -8.33 11.71
C ASP A 134 7.43 -7.99 10.97
N ILE A 135 7.57 -7.46 9.76
CA ILE A 135 6.46 -7.03 8.90
C ILE A 135 6.65 -7.44 7.44
N LYS A 136 5.54 -7.69 6.74
CA LYS A 136 5.46 -7.80 5.28
C LYS A 136 4.81 -6.54 4.70
N ALA A 137 5.49 -5.85 3.79
CA ALA A 137 4.92 -4.71 3.07
C ALA A 137 4.44 -5.14 1.68
N VAL A 138 3.18 -4.83 1.36
CA VAL A 138 2.47 -5.24 0.14
C VAL A 138 1.63 -4.09 -0.42
N HIS A 139 1.36 -4.11 -1.72
CA HIS A 139 0.38 -3.22 -2.33
C HIS A 139 -1.06 -3.72 -2.12
N PHE A 140 -2.02 -2.80 -2.19
CA PHE A 140 -3.45 -3.15 -2.19
C PHE A 140 -3.82 -4.16 -3.27
N LYS A 141 -3.29 -3.99 -4.49
CA LYS A 141 -3.59 -4.89 -5.61
C LYS A 141 -3.23 -6.35 -5.33
N GLU A 142 -2.13 -6.59 -4.61
CA GLU A 142 -1.65 -7.94 -4.28
C GLU A 142 -2.69 -8.63 -3.39
N VAL A 143 -3.04 -7.98 -2.28
CA VAL A 143 -4.05 -8.47 -1.35
C VAL A 143 -5.41 -8.64 -2.03
N ILE A 144 -5.86 -7.63 -2.79
CA ILE A 144 -7.14 -7.72 -3.49
C ILE A 144 -7.15 -8.93 -4.43
N SER A 145 -6.09 -9.14 -5.22
CA SER A 145 -6.02 -10.26 -6.15
C SER A 145 -6.00 -11.63 -5.43
N GLU A 146 -5.32 -11.73 -4.29
CA GLU A 146 -5.25 -12.97 -3.50
C GLU A 146 -6.59 -13.30 -2.83
N HIS A 147 -7.36 -12.27 -2.45
CA HIS A 147 -8.56 -12.40 -1.62
C HIS A 147 -9.88 -12.15 -2.35
N MET A 148 -9.88 -11.69 -3.60
CA MET A 148 -11.12 -11.47 -4.36
C MET A 148 -11.71 -12.79 -4.86
N VAL A 149 -13.03 -12.80 -5.01
CA VAL A 149 -13.74 -13.83 -5.78
C VAL A 149 -13.48 -13.57 -7.26
N ILE A 150 -12.82 -14.51 -7.93
CA ILE A 150 -12.62 -14.47 -9.38
C ILE A 150 -13.85 -15.09 -10.04
N PRO A 151 -14.60 -14.36 -10.89
CA PRO A 151 -15.71 -14.93 -11.63
C PRO A 151 -15.24 -16.09 -12.52
N GLU A 152 -16.02 -17.18 -12.61
CA GLU A 152 -15.64 -18.39 -13.36
C GLU A 152 -15.22 -18.09 -14.81
N HIS A 153 -15.91 -17.17 -15.48
CA HIS A 153 -15.61 -16.78 -16.87
C HIS A 153 -14.29 -15.99 -17.04
N MET A 154 -13.68 -15.51 -15.95
CA MET A 154 -12.38 -14.82 -15.95
C MET A 154 -11.22 -15.72 -15.53
N ILE A 155 -11.50 -16.96 -15.11
CA ILE A 155 -10.46 -17.95 -14.84
C ILE A 155 -9.87 -18.37 -16.19
N PRO A 156 -8.54 -18.31 -16.37
CA PRO A 156 -7.92 -18.81 -17.60
C PRO A 156 -8.38 -20.24 -17.84
N LYS A 157 -8.96 -20.50 -19.01
CA LYS A 157 -9.16 -21.88 -19.46
C LYS A 157 -7.76 -22.42 -19.75
N GLU A 158 -7.41 -23.57 -19.19
CA GLU A 158 -6.24 -24.29 -19.65
C GLU A 158 -6.42 -24.47 -21.16
N GLU A 159 -5.52 -23.90 -21.97
CA GLU A 159 -5.45 -24.24 -23.37
C GLU A 159 -5.24 -25.75 -23.40
N GLU A 160 -6.22 -26.48 -23.93
CA GLU A 160 -6.01 -27.87 -24.34
C GLU A 160 -4.67 -27.89 -25.07
N GLU A 161 -3.74 -28.68 -24.54
CA GLU A 161 -2.43 -28.92 -25.11
C GLU A 161 -2.58 -28.99 -26.62
N ALA A 162 -1.80 -28.17 -27.33
CA ALA A 162 -1.77 -28.09 -28.78
C ALA A 162 -1.80 -29.50 -29.42
N GLU A 163 -3.00 -29.97 -29.75
CA GLU A 163 -3.21 -31.05 -30.70
C GLU A 163 -3.05 -30.45 -32.10
N GLU A 164 -1.81 -30.46 -32.60
CA GLU A 164 -1.37 -30.92 -33.94
C GLU A 164 0.09 -30.54 -34.24
#